data_AF-A0A384JBW2-F1
#
_entry.id   AF-A0A384JBW2-F1
#
_cell.length_a   1.000
_cell.length_b   1.000
_cell.length_c   1.000
_cell.angle_alpha   90.00
_cell.angle_beta   90.00
_cell.angle_gamma   90.00
#
_symmetry.space_group_name_H-M   'P 1'
#
loop_
_entity.id
_entity.type
_entity.pdbx_description
1 polymer ?
#
loop_
_entity_poly.entity_id
_entity_poly.type
_entity_poly.pdbx_seq_one_letter_code
_entity_poly.pdbx_strand_id
1 'polypeptide(L)'
;MPRLSHALLRRAYNISPLLPLVLRETRSLSSAINELRWLREHVDKTMSHRVPSQKWRTLLKLCQRRAIGEPLQYILGTQPFGELEIQCQPGVLIPRNRGIHNTSSKTSYQSKAFFSPNIGK
;
A
#
# COMPACT_ATOMS: atom_id res chain seq x y z
N MET A 1 -3.89 0.99 -21.55
CA MET A 1 -4.04 1.86 -20.36
C MET A 1 -4.45 3.27 -20.80
N PRO A 2 -5.49 3.87 -20.22
CA PRO A 2 -5.84 5.27 -20.51
C PRO A 2 -4.71 6.20 -20.06
N ARG A 3 -4.40 7.20 -20.90
CA ARG A 3 -3.36 8.20 -20.63
C ARG A 3 -3.84 9.17 -19.56
N LEU A 4 -2.97 9.51 -18.60
CA LEU A 4 -3.25 10.59 -17.66
C LEU A 4 -3.16 11.94 -18.39
N SER A 5 -4.06 12.87 -18.06
CA SER A 5 -3.98 14.20 -18.63
C SER A 5 -2.73 14.92 -18.15
N HIS A 6 -2.10 15.68 -19.04
CA HIS A 6 -0.89 16.43 -18.70
C HIS A 6 -1.16 17.47 -17.59
N ALA A 7 -2.35 18.08 -17.59
CA ALA A 7 -2.78 19.00 -16.53
C ALA A 7 -2.81 18.33 -15.15
N LEU A 8 -3.25 17.07 -15.07
CA LEU A 8 -3.29 16.33 -13.81
C LEU A 8 -1.88 16.01 -13.30
N LEU A 9 -0.96 15.61 -14.20
CA LEU A 9 0.44 15.38 -13.85
C LEU A 9 1.13 16.65 -13.34
N ARG A 10 0.90 17.79 -14.00
CA ARG A 10 1.43 19.09 -13.55
C ARG A 10 0.89 19.48 -12.18
N ARG A 11 -0.43 19.34 -11.97
CA ARG A 11 -1.05 19.61 -10.66
C ARG A 11 -0.45 18.74 -9.57
N ALA A 12 -0.21 17.46 -9.85
CA ALA A 12 0.42 16.56 -8.90
C ALA A 12 1.86 16.98 -8.57
N TYR A 13 2.65 17.34 -9.57
CA TYR A 13 4.03 17.80 -9.39
C TYR A 13 4.13 19.05 -8.51
N ASN A 14 3.19 19.99 -8.66
CA ASN A 14 3.12 21.20 -7.83
C ASN A 14 2.86 20.90 -6.34
N ILE A 15 2.28 19.73 -6.01
CA ILE A 15 2.05 19.31 -4.63
C ILE A 15 3.30 18.60 -4.08
N SER A 16 3.85 17.66 -4.84
CA SER A 16 5.10 16.97 -4.51
C SER A 16 5.69 16.33 -5.76
N PRO A 17 7.03 16.38 -5.92
CA PRO A 17 7.70 15.77 -7.08
C PRO A 17 7.54 14.24 -7.12
N LEU A 18 7.21 13.59 -6.00
CA LEU A 18 6.95 12.14 -5.94
C LEU A 18 5.51 11.77 -6.31
N LEU A 19 4.58 12.72 -6.21
CA LEU A 19 3.17 12.45 -6.39
C LEU A 19 2.80 11.93 -7.81
N PRO A 20 3.42 12.42 -8.90
CA PRO A 20 3.22 11.85 -10.23
C PRO A 20 3.57 10.37 -10.37
N LEU A 21 4.49 9.83 -9.54
CA LEU A 21 4.85 8.41 -9.56
C LEU A 21 3.68 7.56 -9.05
N VAL A 22 3.11 7.95 -7.92
CA VAL A 22 1.99 7.26 -7.27
C VAL A 22 0.69 7.42 -8.07
N LEU A 23 0.48 8.62 -8.65
CA LEU A 23 -0.71 8.96 -9.43
C LEU A 23 -0.93 8.06 -10.65
N ARG A 24 0.14 7.50 -11.22
CA ARG A 24 0.08 6.56 -12.35
C ARG A 24 -0.79 5.35 -12.07
N GLU A 25 -0.81 4.90 -10.82
CA GLU A 25 -1.58 3.72 -10.44
C GLU A 25 -2.91 4.07 -9.78
N THR A 26 -2.96 5.13 -8.96
CA THR A 26 -4.21 5.49 -8.27
C THR A 26 -5.25 6.14 -9.17
N ARG A 27 -4.82 6.77 -10.27
CA ARG A 27 -5.66 7.51 -11.25
C ARG A 27 -6.50 8.65 -10.67
N SER A 28 -6.34 8.94 -9.38
CA SER A 28 -7.03 10.00 -8.65
C SER A 28 -6.02 10.76 -7.80
N LEU A 29 -6.12 12.08 -7.83
CA LEU A 29 -5.24 12.96 -7.05
C LEU A 29 -5.42 12.75 -5.55
N SER A 30 -6.66 12.61 -5.06
CA SER A 30 -6.94 12.40 -3.64
C SER A 30 -6.35 11.07 -3.15
N SER A 31 -6.55 9.99 -3.92
CA SER A 31 -5.96 8.69 -3.62
C SER A 31 -4.43 8.74 -3.66
N ALA A 32 -3.83 9.40 -4.66
CA ALA A 32 -2.37 9.58 -4.72
C ALA A 32 -1.80 10.30 -3.49
N ILE A 33 -2.51 11.35 -3.02
CA ILE A 33 -2.11 12.10 -1.83
C ILE A 33 -2.15 11.22 -0.58
N ASN A 34 -3.22 10.43 -0.41
CA ASN A 34 -3.35 9.52 0.73
C ASN A 34 -2.28 8.43 0.71
N GLU A 35 -2.02 7.80 -0.45
CA GLU A 35 -0.97 6.81 -0.56
C GLU A 35 0.43 7.39 -0.29
N LEU A 36 0.74 8.57 -0.82
CA LEU A 36 2.01 9.24 -0.54
C LEU A 36 2.16 9.58 0.95
N ARG A 37 1.07 9.97 1.62
CA ARG A 37 1.05 10.20 3.07
C ARG A 37 1.40 8.91 3.82
N TRP A 38 0.74 7.80 3.52
CA TRP A 38 1.01 6.51 4.17
C TRP A 38 2.44 6.01 3.93
N LEU A 39 2.97 6.16 2.71
CA LEU A 39 4.38 5.83 2.42
C LEU A 39 5.34 6.66 3.26
N ARG A 40 5.05 7.95 3.45
CA ARG A 40 5.87 8.84 4.27
C ARG A 40 5.82 8.46 5.75
N GLU A 41 4.62 8.23 6.28
CA GLU A 41 4.43 7.74 7.65
C GLU A 41 5.15 6.42 7.89
N HIS A 42 5.10 5.50 6.93
CA HIS A 42 5.81 4.22 7.01
C HIS A 42 7.32 4.42 7.07
N VAL A 43 7.90 5.29 6.24
CA VAL A 43 9.34 5.61 6.29
C VAL A 43 9.71 6.29 7.62
N ASP A 44 8.89 7.21 8.10
CA ASP A 44 9.15 7.90 9.37
C ASP A 44 9.10 6.95 10.57
N LYS A 45 8.16 5.98 10.57
CA LYS A 45 8.06 4.93 11.60
C LYS A 45 9.22 3.93 11.54
N THR A 46 9.56 3.44 10.35
CA THR A 46 10.58 2.38 10.17
C THR A 46 12.02 2.91 10.24
N MET A 47 12.23 4.19 9.95
CA MET A 47 13.56 4.81 9.85
C MET A 47 13.69 6.05 10.75
N SER A 48 13.10 6.02 11.95
CA SER A 48 13.07 7.16 12.89
C SER A 48 14.45 7.80 13.15
N HIS A 49 15.49 6.99 13.33
CA HIS A 49 16.85 7.42 13.64
C HIS A 49 17.71 7.79 12.42
N ARG A 50 17.15 7.75 11.21
CA ARG A 50 17.92 8.03 9.99
C ARG A 50 17.80 9.49 9.59
N VAL A 51 18.88 10.02 9.03
CA VAL A 51 18.91 11.40 8.54
C VAL A 51 17.96 11.60 7.35
N PRO A 52 17.49 12.84 7.09
CA PRO A 52 16.43 13.12 6.12
C PRO A 52 16.73 12.65 4.68
N SER A 53 17.99 12.69 4.23
CA SER A 53 18.38 12.25 2.88
C SER A 53 18.21 10.74 2.68
N GLN A 54 18.49 9.92 3.71
CA GLN A 54 18.25 8.48 3.70
C GLN A 54 16.76 8.19 3.65
N LYS A 55 15.96 8.87 4.48
CA LYS A 55 14.49 8.76 4.46
C LYS A 55 13.92 9.10 3.08
N TRP A 56 14.38 10.20 2.48
CA TRP A 56 13.99 10.61 1.13
C TRP A 56 14.31 9.54 0.07
N ARG A 57 15.53 8.99 0.09
CA ARG A 57 15.93 7.91 -0.84
C ARG A 57 15.04 6.68 -0.70
N THR A 58 14.70 6.29 0.53
CA THR A 58 13.79 5.17 0.77
C THR A 58 12.38 5.50 0.25
N LEU A 59 11.84 6.67 0.58
CA LEU A 59 10.52 7.10 0.12
C LEU A 59 10.42 7.10 -1.42
N LEU A 60 11.45 7.61 -2.11
CA LEU A 60 11.53 7.57 -3.57
C LEU A 60 11.48 6.14 -4.10
N LYS A 61 12.23 5.21 -3.51
CA LYS A 61 12.19 3.78 -3.90
C LYS A 61 10.81 3.16 -3.73
N LEU A 62 10.12 3.46 -2.62
CA LEU A 62 8.75 2.97 -2.40
C LEU A 62 7.77 3.57 -3.42
N CYS A 63 7.91 4.85 -3.76
CA CYS A 63 7.10 5.48 -4.81
C CYS A 63 7.37 4.87 -6.20
N GLN A 64 8.62 4.49 -6.50
CA GLN A 64 8.97 3.80 -7.74
C GLN A 64 8.35 2.41 -7.82
N ARG A 65 8.43 1.63 -6.74
CA ARG A 65 7.72 0.34 -6.59
C ARG A 65 6.22 0.52 -6.84
N ARG A 66 5.64 1.55 -6.23
CA ARG A 66 4.22 1.86 -6.45
C ARG A 66 3.93 2.16 -7.93
N ALA A 67 4.79 2.95 -8.59
CA ALA A 67 4.60 3.35 -9.98
C ALA A 67 4.69 2.22 -11.02
N ILE A 68 5.25 1.05 -10.66
CA ILE A 68 5.31 -0.13 -11.53
C ILE A 68 4.11 -1.08 -11.32
N GLY A 69 3.12 -0.68 -10.52
CA GLY A 69 1.91 -1.46 -10.27
C GLY A 69 1.96 -2.35 -9.04
N GLU A 70 3.02 -2.26 -8.21
CA GLU A 70 3.06 -3.00 -6.96
C GLU A 70 1.96 -2.50 -6.00
N PRO A 71 1.12 -3.39 -5.42
CA PRO A 71 0.10 -2.99 -4.47
C PRO A 71 0.70 -2.28 -3.26
N LEU A 72 0.07 -1.19 -2.82
CA LEU A 72 0.54 -0.40 -1.67
C LEU A 72 0.74 -1.28 -0.43
N GLN A 73 -0.14 -2.25 -0.19
CA GLN A 73 -0.08 -3.15 0.96
C GLN A 73 1.20 -4.00 0.97
N TYR A 74 1.70 -4.43 -0.20
CA TYR A 74 2.96 -5.17 -0.31
C TYR A 74 4.17 -4.26 -0.08
N ILE A 75 4.04 -2.97 -0.42
CA ILE A 75 5.08 -1.97 -0.17
C ILE A 75 5.13 -1.64 1.33
N LEU A 76 3.98 -1.50 1.99
CA LEU A 76 3.87 -1.21 3.42
C LEU A 76 4.13 -2.44 4.31
N GLY A 77 3.95 -3.64 3.77
CA GLY A 77 4.09 -4.91 4.49
C GLY A 77 2.92 -5.25 5.43
N THR A 78 1.89 -4.41 5.50
CA THR A 78 0.73 -4.57 6.37
C THR A 78 -0.58 -4.27 5.63
N GLN A 79 -1.65 -4.97 6.01
CA GLN A 79 -3.02 -4.66 5.63
C GLN A 79 -3.89 -4.66 6.89
N PRO A 80 -4.60 -3.56 7.20
CA PRO A 80 -5.60 -3.57 8.25
C PRO A 80 -6.85 -4.34 7.80
N PHE A 81 -7.30 -5.28 8.62
CA PHE A 81 -8.57 -6.00 8.49
C PHE A 81 -9.39 -5.81 9.78
N GLY A 82 -10.28 -4.82 9.79
CA GLY A 82 -11.00 -4.47 11.02
C GLY A 82 -10.02 -4.03 12.11
N GLU A 83 -10.04 -4.68 13.26
CA GLU A 83 -9.13 -4.43 14.40
C GLU A 83 -7.78 -5.19 14.28
N LEU A 84 -7.56 -5.98 13.24
CA LEU A 84 -6.38 -6.83 13.09
C LEU A 84 -5.41 -6.32 12.02
N GLU A 85 -4.13 -6.16 12.36
CA GLU A 85 -3.06 -5.93 11.40
C GLU A 85 -2.59 -7.27 10.79
N ILE A 86 -2.82 -7.49 9.49
CA ILE A 86 -2.36 -8.70 8.78
C ILE A 86 -1.10 -8.39 7.98
N GLN A 87 -0.06 -9.20 8.16
CA GLN A 87 1.18 -9.09 7.38
C GLN A 87 0.92 -9.49 5.92
N CYS A 88 1.33 -8.64 4.98
CA CYS A 88 1.11 -8.90 3.55
C CYS A 88 2.41 -9.29 2.85
N GLN A 89 2.39 -10.46 2.18
CA GLN A 89 3.47 -10.94 1.33
C GLN A 89 2.97 -11.16 -0.11
N PRO A 90 3.84 -10.96 -1.13
CA PRO A 90 3.50 -11.27 -2.52
C PRO A 90 3.03 -12.73 -2.67
N GLY A 91 1.89 -12.93 -3.33
CA GLY A 91 1.30 -14.26 -3.55
C GLY A 91 0.06 -14.58 -2.69
N VAL A 92 -0.33 -13.69 -1.78
CA VAL A 92 -1.55 -13.83 -0.99
C VAL A 92 -2.71 -13.05 -1.64
N LEU A 93 -3.84 -13.73 -1.87
CA LEU A 93 -5.08 -13.13 -2.36
C LEU A 93 -5.53 -12.03 -1.39
N ILE A 94 -5.51 -10.77 -1.84
CA ILE A 94 -6.10 -9.65 -1.10
C ILE A 94 -7.62 -9.85 -1.09
N PRO A 95 -8.26 -10.12 0.06
CA PRO A 95 -9.70 -10.33 0.12
C PRO A 95 -10.41 -9.02 -0.22
N ARG A 96 -11.09 -8.98 -1.36
CA ARG A 96 -12.01 -7.89 -1.68
C ARG A 96 -13.28 -8.08 -0.86
N ASN A 97 -13.57 -7.15 0.05
CA ASN A 97 -14.83 -7.14 0.78
C ASN A 97 -15.97 -6.87 -0.22
N ARG A 98 -16.67 -7.93 -0.64
CA ARG A 98 -17.98 -7.80 -1.25
C ARG A 98 -18.95 -7.71 -0.07
N GLY A 99 -19.52 -6.52 0.14
CA GLY A 99 -20.25 -6.16 1.34
C GLY A 99 -21.29 -7.20 1.76
N ILE A 100 -21.26 -7.57 3.04
CA ILE A 100 -22.30 -8.38 3.66
C ILE A 100 -23.02 -7.47 4.65
N HIS A 101 -24.22 -7.08 4.22
CA HIS A 101 -25.33 -6.57 5.02
C HIS A 101 -25.50 -7.41 6.30
N ASN A 102 -25.68 -6.71 7.41
CA ASN A 102 -25.89 -7.22 8.75
C ASN A 102 -27.00 -8.28 8.80
N THR A 103 -26.67 -9.52 9.21
CA THR A 103 -27.59 -10.38 9.96
C THR A 103 -26.82 -11.21 10.97
N SER A 104 -27.08 -10.96 12.26
CA SER A 104 -26.69 -11.77 13.41
C SER A 104 -26.87 -13.27 13.15
N SER A 105 -25.78 -14.03 13.09
CA SER A 105 -25.78 -15.48 13.27
C SER A 105 -24.35 -15.97 13.50
N LYS A 106 -24.09 -16.48 14.70
CA LYS A 106 -22.90 -17.27 15.03
C LYS A 106 -22.76 -18.41 14.03
N THR A 107 -21.64 -18.49 13.29
CA THR A 107 -21.16 -19.79 12.80
C THR A 107 -19.64 -19.76 12.64
N SER A 108 -19.01 -20.70 13.34
CA SER A 108 -17.63 -21.15 13.17
C SER A 108 -17.31 -21.38 11.70
N TYR A 109 -16.25 -20.76 11.17
CA TYR A 109 -15.64 -21.17 9.91
C TYR A 109 -14.18 -21.49 10.14
N GLN A 110 -13.91 -22.79 10.02
CA GLN A 110 -12.62 -23.43 10.15
C GLN A 110 -11.61 -22.92 9.12
N SER A 111 -10.41 -22.73 9.65
CA SER A 111 -9.11 -22.80 9.00
C SER A 111 -9.04 -23.57 7.68
N LYS A 112 -8.46 -22.91 6.67
CA LYS A 112 -7.49 -23.52 5.74
C LYS A 112 -6.52 -22.44 5.26
N ALA A 113 -5.75 -21.91 6.20
CA ALA A 113 -4.45 -21.35 5.87
C ALA A 113 -3.51 -22.52 5.61
N PHE A 114 -3.05 -22.68 4.38
CA PHE A 114 -1.99 -23.64 4.04
C PHE A 114 -0.70 -23.14 4.71
N PHE A 115 -0.49 -23.61 5.93
CA PHE A 115 0.76 -23.45 6.66
C PHE A 115 1.71 -24.51 6.10
N SER A 116 2.72 -24.09 5.33
CA SER A 116 3.86 -24.97 5.04
C SER A 116 4.93 -24.67 6.08
N PRO A 117 5.20 -25.57 7.05
CA PRO A 117 6.26 -25.37 8.03
C PRO A 117 7.60 -25.58 7.33
N ASN A 118 8.41 -24.52 7.20
CA ASN A 118 9.82 -24.68 6.84
C ASN A 118 10.59 -24.95 8.14
N ILE A 119 10.76 -26.24 8.45
CA ILE A 119 11.73 -26.73 9.41
C ILE A 119 13.10 -26.55 8.75
N GLY A 120 14.00 -25.86 9.45
CA GLY A 120 15.24 -25.35 8.92
C GLY A 120 16.24 -26.39 8.41
N LYS A 121 17.27 -25.85 7.76
CA LYS A 121 18.65 -26.34 7.78
C LYS A 121 19.57 -25.13 7.74
#